data_AF-A0A1Y0MF44-F1
#
_entry.id   AF-A0A1Y0MF44-F1
#
_cell.length_a   1.000
_cell.length_b   1.000
_cell.length_c   1.000
_cell.angle_alpha   90.00
_cell.angle_beta   90.00
_cell.angle_gamma   90.00
#
_symmetry.space_group_name_H-M   'P 1'
#
loop_
_entity.id
_entity.type
_entity.pdbx_description
1 polymer ?
#
loop_
_entity_poly.entity_id
_entity_poly.type
_entity_poly.pdbx_seq_one_letter_code
_entity_poly.pdbx_strand_id
1 'polypeptide(L)'
;MNQQEKNKRMYLEAQKKVSKLRIFYVHLAGYLVMTGFIIWNNIIIGDTEYTDAILAINYSTLFVWGFFILLHGIRVFKSDFIFNKKWEDKKLKEFMGKDHKNWE
;
A
#
# COMPACT_ATOMS: atom_id res chain seq x y z
N MET A 1 17.99 -10.76 25.91
CA MET A 1 17.09 -9.62 25.66
C MET A 1 16.01 -9.61 26.71
N ASN A 2 15.80 -8.49 27.40
CA ASN A 2 14.74 -8.35 28.39
C ASN A 2 13.38 -8.03 27.74
N GLN A 3 12.30 -8.10 28.50
CA GLN A 3 10.94 -7.87 28.00
C GLN A 3 10.75 -6.46 27.41
N GLN A 4 11.43 -5.45 27.97
CA GLN A 4 11.39 -4.06 27.50
C GLN A 4 12.01 -3.92 26.10
N GLU A 5 13.16 -4.55 25.85
CA GLU A 5 13.83 -4.55 24.54
C GLU A 5 12.99 -5.25 23.47
N LYS A 6 12.31 -6.34 23.83
CA LYS A 6 11.41 -7.06 22.93
C LYS A 6 10.22 -6.20 22.53
N ASN A 7 9.58 -5.53 23.50
CA ASN A 7 8.46 -4.62 23.25
C ASN A 7 8.88 -3.44 22.36
N LYS A 8 10.04 -2.83 22.62
CA LYS A 8 10.58 -1.73 21.81
C LYS A 8 10.83 -2.14 20.36
N ARG A 9 11.41 -3.34 20.13
CA ARG A 9 11.62 -3.87 18.77
C ARG A 9 10.31 -4.08 18.03
N MET A 10 9.32 -4.70 18.66
CA MET A 10 8.00 -4.92 18.06
C MET A 10 7.30 -3.60 17.71
N TYR A 11 7.38 -2.60 18.60
CA TYR A 11 6.85 -1.26 18.33
C TYR A 11 7.52 -0.60 17.12
N LEU A 12 8.86 -0.65 17.04
CA LEU A 12 9.61 -0.08 15.90
C LEU A 12 9.29 -0.78 14.58
N GLU A 13 9.10 -2.10 14.60
CA GLU A 13 8.67 -2.85 13.42
C GLU A 13 7.26 -2.45 12.97
N ALA A 14 6.31 -2.34 13.89
CA ALA A 14 4.95 -1.87 13.60
C ALA A 14 4.95 -0.43 13.06
N GLN A 15 5.72 0.47 13.67
CA GLN A 15 5.85 1.85 13.21
C GLN A 15 6.41 1.94 11.78
N LYS A 16 7.44 1.14 11.46
CA LYS A 16 8.00 1.06 10.10
C LYS A 16 6.98 0.55 9.08
N LYS A 17 6.13 -0.40 9.44
CA LYS A 17 5.05 -0.88 8.58
C LYS A 17 4.03 0.22 8.29
N VAL A 18 3.53 0.89 9.32
CA VAL A 18 2.55 1.99 9.18
C VAL A 18 3.11 3.13 8.34
N SER A 19 4.38 3.50 8.54
CA SER A 19 5.04 4.55 7.75
C SER A 19 5.09 4.21 6.25
N LYS A 20 5.47 2.98 5.89
CA LYS A 20 5.48 2.52 4.50
C LYS A 20 4.08 2.55 3.88
N LEU A 21 3.08 2.12 4.65
CA LEU A 21 1.69 2.09 4.22
C LEU A 21 1.15 3.51 3.99
N ARG A 22 1.47 4.46 4.88
CA ARG A 22 1.11 5.88 4.72
C ARG A 22 1.70 6.47 3.44
N ILE A 23 2.98 6.21 3.16
CA ILE A 23 3.65 6.68 1.94
C ILE A 23 2.98 6.09 0.69
N PHE A 24 2.64 4.80 0.71
CA PHE A 24 1.91 4.15 -0.38
C PHE A 24 0.56 4.83 -0.65
N TYR A 25 -0.24 5.09 0.39
CA TYR A 25 -1.54 5.73 0.22
C TYR A 25 -1.45 7.16 -0.33
N VAL A 26 -0.43 7.92 0.04
CA VAL A 26 -0.21 9.25 -0.55
C VAL A 26 0.11 9.14 -2.05
N HIS A 27 0.95 8.19 -2.45
CA HIS A 27 1.25 7.95 -3.87
C HIS A 27 0.03 7.44 -4.62
N LEU A 28 -0.75 6.53 -4.04
CA LEU A 28 -1.98 6.02 -4.62
C LEU A 28 -3.03 7.12 -4.79
N ALA A 29 -3.22 7.98 -3.79
CA ALA A 29 -4.13 9.11 -3.88
C ALA A 29 -3.70 10.09 -4.98
N GLY A 30 -2.42 10.45 -5.04
CA GLY A 30 -1.88 11.27 -6.12
C GLY A 30 -2.07 10.64 -7.50
N TYR A 31 -1.85 9.33 -7.62
CA TYR A 31 -2.10 8.59 -8.86
C TYR A 31 -3.56 8.63 -9.29
N LEU A 32 -4.51 8.44 -8.36
CA LEU A 32 -5.94 8.50 -8.67
C LEU A 32 -6.37 9.89 -9.12
N VAL A 33 -5.86 10.94 -8.48
CA VAL A 33 -6.11 12.33 -8.86
C VAL A 33 -5.55 12.62 -10.26
N MET A 34 -4.29 12.27 -10.51
CA MET A 34 -3.64 12.47 -11.82
C MET A 34 -4.34 11.69 -12.95
N THR A 35 -4.66 10.42 -12.69
CA THR A 35 -5.41 9.57 -13.62
C THR A 35 -6.79 10.16 -13.90
N GLY A 36 -7.47 10.67 -12.88
CA GLY A 36 -8.75 11.38 -13.04
C GLY A 36 -8.63 12.60 -13.94
N PHE A 37 -7.58 13.41 -13.79
CA PHE A 37 -7.32 14.54 -14.68
C PHE A 37 -7.03 14.12 -16.13
N ILE A 38 -6.27 13.05 -16.35
CA ILE A 38 -5.99 12.52 -17.70
C ILE A 38 -7.27 12.00 -18.36
N ILE A 39 -8.09 11.25 -17.62
CA ILE A 39 -9.38 10.75 -18.13
C ILE A 39 -10.31 11.92 -18.45
N TRP A 40 -10.38 12.92 -17.56
CA TRP A 40 -11.16 14.13 -17.80
C TRP A 40 -10.69 14.85 -19.06
N ASN A 41 -9.38 15.03 -19.22
CA ASN A 41 -8.80 15.63 -20.42
C ASN A 41 -9.18 14.85 -21.69
N ASN A 42 -9.09 13.52 -21.68
CA ASN A 42 -9.51 12.67 -22.81
C ASN A 42 -10.98 12.85 -23.20
N ILE A 43 -11.87 13.17 -22.26
CA ILE A 43 -13.30 13.36 -22.54
C ILE A 43 -13.58 14.73 -23.17
N ILE A 44 -12.86 15.76 -22.74
CA ILE A 44 -13.10 17.15 -23.19
C ILE A 44 -12.25 17.53 -24.41
N ILE A 45 -11.25 16.72 -24.77
CA ILE A 45 -10.36 17.05 -25.87
C ILE A 45 -11.15 17.08 -27.18
N GLY A 46 -11.09 18.21 -27.88
CA GLY A 46 -11.72 18.36 -29.19
C GLY A 46 -10.92 17.65 -30.28
N ASP A 47 -11.52 17.54 -31.45
CA ASP A 47 -10.85 16.96 -32.62
C ASP A 47 -9.88 17.98 -33.23
N THR A 48 -8.59 17.73 -33.08
CA THR A 48 -7.48 18.58 -33.54
C THR A 48 -6.43 17.70 -34.19
N GLU A 49 -5.54 18.29 -34.99
CA GLU A 49 -4.43 17.56 -35.62
C GLU A 49 -3.48 16.85 -34.64
N TYR A 50 -3.52 17.23 -33.35
CA TYR A 50 -2.70 16.65 -32.30
C TYR A 50 -3.45 15.65 -31.39
N THR A 51 -4.75 15.46 -31.59
CA THR A 51 -5.59 14.67 -30.67
C THR A 51 -5.07 13.23 -30.53
N ASP A 52 -4.70 12.58 -31.63
CA ASP A 52 -4.14 11.22 -31.60
C ASP A 52 -2.83 11.13 -30.82
N ALA A 53 -1.94 12.12 -30.98
CA ALA A 53 -0.67 12.18 -30.26
C ALA A 53 -0.89 12.38 -28.75
N ILE A 54 -1.84 13.24 -28.38
CA ILE A 54 -2.19 13.50 -26.98
C ILE A 54 -2.83 12.27 -26.34
N LEU A 55 -3.76 11.60 -27.04
CA LEU A 55 -4.36 10.35 -26.58
C LEU A 55 -3.30 9.26 -26.39
N ALA A 56 -2.37 9.10 -27.33
CA ALA A 56 -1.29 8.14 -27.22
C ALA A 56 -0.41 8.38 -25.97
N ILE A 57 -0.04 9.64 -25.71
CA ILE A 57 0.72 10.01 -24.51
C ILE A 57 -0.10 9.74 -23.24
N ASN A 58 -1.38 10.10 -23.24
CA ASN A 58 -2.27 9.91 -22.09
C ASN A 58 -2.43 8.42 -21.75
N TYR A 59 -2.71 7.56 -22.73
CA TYR A 59 -2.82 6.11 -22.51
C TYR A 59 -1.50 5.48 -22.07
N SER A 60 -0.38 5.87 -22.69
CA SER A 60 0.95 5.38 -22.30
C SER A 60 1.29 5.79 -20.86
N THR A 61 0.98 7.03 -20.50
CA THR A 61 1.17 7.55 -19.13
C THR A 61 0.34 6.74 -18.13
N LEU A 62 -0.95 6.52 -18.41
CA LEU A 62 -1.82 5.72 -17.53
C LEU A 62 -1.29 4.29 -17.34
N PHE A 63 -0.80 3.66 -18.41
CA PHE A 63 -0.27 2.31 -18.36
C PHE A 63 1.02 2.22 -17.52
N VAL A 64 2.00 3.10 -17.79
CA VAL A 64 3.27 3.14 -17.06
C VAL A 64 3.06 3.46 -15.59
N TRP A 65 2.22 4.44 -15.27
CA TRP A 65 1.91 4.80 -13.90
C TRP A 65 1.12 3.73 -13.16
N GLY A 66 0.17 3.07 -13.85
CA GLY A 66 -0.54 1.92 -13.31
C GLY A 66 0.42 0.78 -12.93
N PHE A 67 1.39 0.48 -13.80
CA PHE A 67 2.42 -0.51 -13.54
C PHE A 67 3.31 -0.11 -12.35
N PHE A 68 3.71 1.16 -12.25
CA PHE A 68 4.50 1.66 -11.13
C PHE A 68 3.79 1.49 -9.78
N ILE A 69 2.51 1.86 -9.69
CA ILE A 69 1.71 1.70 -8.47
C ILE A 69 1.51 0.23 -8.12
N LEU A 70 1.29 -0.64 -9.13
CA LEU A 70 1.15 -2.07 -8.92
C LEU A 70 2.43 -2.67 -8.30
N LEU A 71 3.60 -2.33 -8.84
CA LEU A 71 4.88 -2.76 -8.27
C LEU A 71 5.13 -2.18 -6.87
N HIS A 72 4.77 -0.91 -6.64
CA HIS A 72 4.91 -0.28 -5.33
C HIS A 72 4.01 -0.95 -4.29
N GLY A 73 2.76 -1.27 -4.67
CA GLY A 73 1.81 -2.01 -3.86
C GLY A 73 2.33 -3.39 -3.50
N ILE A 74 2.81 -4.16 -4.49
CA ILE A 74 3.44 -5.45 -4.22
C ILE A 74 4.59 -5.29 -3.23
N ARG A 75 5.47 -4.30 -3.38
CA ARG A 75 6.60 -4.09 -2.46
C ARG A 75 6.17 -3.76 -1.03
N VAL A 76 5.12 -2.96 -0.87
CA VAL A 76 4.62 -2.53 0.44
C VAL A 76 3.85 -3.66 1.13
N PHE A 77 2.98 -4.36 0.39
CA PHE A 77 2.13 -5.43 0.91
C PHE A 77 2.76 -6.82 0.87
N LYS A 78 3.93 -7.02 0.24
CA LYS A 78 4.63 -8.33 0.23
C LYS A 78 4.82 -8.91 1.63
N SER A 79 5.07 -8.06 2.63
CA SER A 79 5.19 -8.52 4.01
C SER A 79 3.87 -8.98 4.60
N ASP A 80 2.74 -8.37 4.25
CA ASP A 80 1.44 -8.65 4.86
C ASP A 80 0.71 -9.79 4.12
N PHE A 81 0.97 -9.96 2.82
CA PHE A 81 0.44 -11.08 2.03
C PHE A 81 1.17 -12.41 2.33
N ILE A 82 2.49 -12.36 2.61
CA ILE A 82 3.29 -13.56 2.93
C ILE A 82 3.22 -13.93 4.42
N PHE A 83 3.09 -12.96 5.35
CA PHE A 83 2.78 -13.24 6.78
C PHE A 83 1.27 -13.49 6.99
N ASN A 84 0.71 -14.30 6.11
CA ASN A 84 -0.65 -14.79 6.09
C ASN A 84 -1.11 -15.20 7.50
N LYS A 85 -2.26 -14.66 7.92
CA LYS A 85 -3.28 -15.06 8.92
C LYS A 85 -2.92 -16.10 9.99
N LYS A 86 -2.17 -17.16 9.64
CA LYS A 86 -1.56 -18.15 10.53
C LYS A 86 -0.62 -17.54 11.58
N TRP A 87 0.13 -16.48 11.25
CA TRP A 87 0.97 -15.79 12.26
C TRP A 87 0.11 -14.97 13.23
N GLU A 88 -0.91 -14.27 12.70
CA GLU A 88 -1.90 -13.54 13.51
C GLU A 88 -2.68 -14.49 14.43
N ASP A 89 -3.24 -15.59 13.91
CA ASP A 89 -3.95 -16.61 14.69
C ASP A 89 -3.05 -17.22 15.77
N LYS A 90 -1.76 -17.46 15.45
CA LYS A 90 -0.80 -17.95 16.44
C LYS A 90 -0.55 -16.92 17.52
N LYS A 91 -0.45 -15.63 17.17
CA LYS A 91 -0.25 -14.55 18.14
C LYS A 91 -1.49 -14.29 18.97
N LEU A 92 -2.68 -14.31 18.37
CA LEU A 92 -3.96 -14.18 19.05
C LEU A 92 -4.16 -15.30 20.09
N LYS A 93 -3.86 -16.56 19.72
CA LYS A 93 -3.83 -17.68 20.67
C LYS A 93 -2.78 -17.50 21.77
N GLU A 94 -1.61 -16.97 21.45
CA GLU A 94 -0.55 -16.70 22.43
C GLU A 94 -0.94 -15.60 23.43
N PHE A 95 -1.77 -14.62 23.04
CA PHE A 95 -2.31 -13.60 23.93
C PHE A 95 -3.50 -14.12 24.75
N MET A 96 -4.48 -14.79 24.12
CA MET A 96 -5.62 -15.39 24.84
C MET A 96 -5.18 -16.42 25.89
N GLY A 97 -4.14 -17.23 25.60
CA GLY A 97 -3.62 -18.20 26.56
C GLY A 97 -2.77 -17.61 27.70
N LYS A 98 -2.31 -16.35 27.59
CA LYS A 98 -1.55 -15.68 28.65
C LYS A 98 -2.44 -14.99 29.66
N ASP A 99 -3.60 -14.50 29.24
CA ASP A 99 -4.56 -13.91 30.17
C ASP A 99 -5.15 -14.97 31.10
N HIS A 100 -5.37 -16.21 30.64
CA HIS A 100 -5.88 -17.30 31.49
C HIS A 100 -4.90 -17.83 32.54
N LYS A 101 -3.60 -17.50 32.47
CA LYS A 101 -2.59 -18.04 33.40
C LYS A 101 -2.30 -17.11 34.60
N ASN A 102 -2.94 -15.95 34.65
CA ASN A 102 -2.82 -14.98 35.75
C ASN A 102 -4.08 -14.92 36.65
N TRP A 103 -5.04 -15.83 36.47
CA TRP A 103 -6.25 -15.93 37.29
C TRP A 103 -6.32 -17.20 38.15
N GLU A 104 -5.21 -17.92 38.30
CA GLU A 104 -5.01 -18.96 39.33
C GLU A 104 -3.73 -18.68 40.12
#